data_AF-A0A1C6UK29-F1
#
_entry.id   AF-A0A1C6UK29-F1
#
_cell.length_a   1.000
_cell.length_b   1.000
_cell.length_c   1.000
_cell.angle_alpha   90.00
_cell.angle_beta   90.00
_cell.angle_gamma   90.00
#
_symmetry.space_group_name_H-M   'P 1'
#
loop_
_entity.id
_entity.type
_entity.pdbx_description
1 polymer ?
#
loop_
_entity_poly.entity_id
_entity_poly.type
_entity_poly.pdbx_seq_one_letter_code
_entity_poly.pdbx_strand_id
1 'polypeptide(L)'
;MNHLWPTILAGLLAVTAAVPATVTSPPVADAPAAGASTDHAPVGGRSVGAVADRAPVGGPAALVVADDAPVGGPAARVVADRAPVGGPAAATRVEVLSVRGAGPYRIGARLDRLAAAGLIDWTAPGCAGVVHAGVTGAWAGKIMLAFRNGRLVSVGTATVPPRSPAGASVGMSFADLERIYGRRGALIRNDAGDAEAYLVRFGSRAELYTSHPIRSGVGYYEAGVASYVEGGFRHRPSC
;
A
#
# COMPACT_ATOMS: atom_id res chain seq x y z
N MET A 1 2.93 -18.09 54.55
CA MET A 1 4.23 -17.52 54.12
C MET A 1 3.91 -16.35 53.20
N ASN A 2 3.53 -15.21 53.76
CA ASN A 2 4.41 -14.11 54.21
C ASN A 2 4.97 -13.30 53.03
N HIS A 3 4.26 -12.20 52.76
CA HIS A 3 4.70 -10.85 52.36
C HIS A 3 6.06 -10.65 51.67
N LEU A 4 6.03 -9.88 50.56
CA LEU A 4 6.63 -8.53 50.39
C LEU A 4 7.00 -8.27 48.91
N TRP A 5 6.24 -7.40 48.24
CA TRP A 5 6.82 -6.28 47.48
C TRP A 5 7.08 -5.15 48.50
N PRO A 6 7.87 -4.07 48.25
CA PRO A 6 8.43 -3.55 46.98
C PRO A 6 9.90 -3.02 47.09
N THR A 7 10.55 -2.68 45.95
CA THR A 7 11.49 -1.54 45.93
C THR A 7 11.47 -0.83 44.58
N ILE A 8 10.89 0.37 44.61
CA ILE A 8 11.07 1.46 43.67
C ILE A 8 12.52 1.94 43.80
N LEU A 9 13.25 2.08 42.69
CA LEU A 9 14.46 2.89 42.66
C LEU A 9 14.30 3.99 41.62
N ALA A 10 14.31 5.21 42.14
CA ALA A 10 14.35 6.46 41.42
C ALA A 10 15.67 6.57 40.63
N GLY A 11 15.56 6.90 39.35
CA GLY A 11 16.66 7.39 38.52
C GLY A 11 16.39 8.85 38.19
N LEU A 12 17.19 9.72 38.80
CA LEU A 12 17.12 11.17 38.86
C LEU A 12 17.44 11.86 37.50
N LEU A 13 16.80 13.01 37.28
CA LEU A 13 17.08 14.00 36.25
C LEU A 13 18.56 14.44 36.20
N ALA A 14 19.08 14.66 34.99
CA ALA A 14 19.72 15.93 34.59
C ALA A 14 20.15 15.86 33.11
N VAL A 15 19.39 16.50 32.21
CA VAL A 15 19.98 17.01 30.96
C VAL A 15 19.62 18.48 30.83
N THR A 16 20.69 19.25 30.74
CA THR A 16 20.82 20.70 30.78
C THR A 16 20.06 21.41 29.67
N ALA A 17 19.35 22.48 30.06
CA ALA A 17 18.83 23.50 29.16
C ALA A 17 19.97 24.24 28.45
N ALA A 18 19.85 24.43 27.13
CA ALA A 18 20.62 25.40 26.37
C ALA A 18 19.74 26.02 25.27
N VAL A 19 19.22 27.21 25.54
CA VAL A 19 18.65 28.21 24.59
C VAL A 19 18.96 29.57 25.27
N PRO A 20 19.34 30.68 24.59
CA PRO A 20 18.85 31.09 23.27
C PRO A 20 19.86 31.75 22.31
N ALA A 21 19.49 31.82 21.03
CA ALA A 21 19.91 32.92 20.15
C ALA A 21 18.82 33.17 19.10
N THR A 22 17.96 34.13 19.42
CA THR A 22 17.09 34.83 18.47
C THR A 22 17.94 35.76 17.62
N VAL A 23 17.89 35.60 16.30
CA VAL A 23 18.25 36.65 15.35
C VAL A 23 17.03 36.92 14.48
N THR A 24 16.56 38.17 14.51
CA THR A 24 15.36 38.67 13.85
C THR A 24 15.76 39.61 12.70
N SER A 25 15.29 39.28 11.49
CA SER A 25 14.87 40.17 10.36
C SER A 25 15.95 40.99 9.61
N PRO A 26 15.73 41.43 8.33
CA PRO A 26 14.45 41.77 7.67
C PRO A 26 14.19 41.14 6.27
N PRO A 27 12.98 41.36 5.69
CA PRO A 27 12.56 40.85 4.39
C PRO A 27 13.11 41.68 3.23
N VAL A 28 13.30 41.05 2.06
CA VAL A 28 13.44 41.74 0.77
C VAL A 28 12.27 41.32 -0.10
N ALA A 29 11.38 42.28 -0.35
CA ALA A 29 10.42 42.27 -1.44
C ALA A 29 11.15 42.65 -2.74
N ASP A 30 10.79 41.99 -3.85
CA ASP A 30 10.40 42.60 -5.14
C ASP A 30 10.59 41.60 -6.29
N ALA A 31 9.46 41.15 -6.85
CA ALA A 31 9.26 41.02 -8.30
C ALA A 31 8.80 42.41 -8.82
N PRO A 32 8.80 42.78 -10.13
CA PRO A 32 8.70 41.94 -11.33
C PRO A 32 9.47 42.45 -12.59
N ALA A 33 9.44 41.69 -13.70
CA ALA A 33 9.43 42.16 -15.11
C ALA A 33 9.44 40.93 -16.05
N ALA A 34 8.39 40.63 -16.82
CA ALA A 34 7.94 41.28 -18.06
C ALA A 34 8.81 40.95 -19.30
N GLY A 35 8.19 40.30 -20.29
CA GLY A 35 8.72 40.03 -21.65
C GLY A 35 7.98 38.85 -22.30
N ALA A 36 6.75 39.05 -22.81
CA ALA A 36 6.43 39.15 -24.25
C ALA A 36 6.65 37.83 -25.01
N SER A 37 5.61 37.01 -25.26
CA SER A 37 4.72 37.05 -26.44
C SER A 37 5.43 37.09 -27.80
N THR A 38 5.41 35.95 -28.50
CA THR A 38 5.25 35.79 -29.96
C THR A 38 4.76 34.34 -30.16
N ASP A 39 3.45 34.08 -30.11
CA ASP A 39 2.53 34.02 -31.25
C ASP A 39 3.19 33.81 -32.62
N HIS A 40 3.15 32.57 -33.13
CA HIS A 40 3.17 32.27 -34.55
C HIS A 40 2.58 30.88 -34.86
N ALA A 41 1.33 30.91 -35.31
CA ALA A 41 0.76 30.02 -36.32
C ALA A 41 -0.04 30.92 -37.29
N PRO A 42 -0.58 30.48 -38.44
CA PRO A 42 -0.34 29.28 -39.27
C PRO A 42 -0.22 29.60 -40.79
N VAL A 43 0.45 28.77 -41.60
CA VAL A 43 0.25 28.64 -43.07
C VAL A 43 0.74 27.24 -43.43
N GLY A 44 0.05 26.30 -44.10
CA GLY A 44 -0.88 26.39 -45.21
C GLY A 44 -0.22 25.69 -46.41
N GLY A 45 -0.64 24.45 -46.73
CA GLY A 45 -0.09 23.72 -47.89
C GLY A 45 -0.73 22.35 -48.09
N ARG A 46 -1.69 22.28 -49.01
CA ARG A 46 -2.50 21.12 -49.41
C ARG A 46 -2.05 20.67 -50.81
N SER A 47 -1.95 19.36 -51.07
CA SER A 47 -2.04 18.62 -52.38
C SER A 47 -1.55 17.17 -52.17
N VAL A 48 -2.38 16.16 -51.91
CA VAL A 48 -3.21 15.27 -52.79
C VAL A 48 -2.43 14.31 -53.71
N GLY A 49 -2.69 13.01 -53.52
CA GLY A 49 -2.44 11.86 -54.43
C GLY A 49 -1.65 10.73 -53.75
N ALA A 50 -2.04 9.45 -53.65
CA ALA A 50 -3.13 8.69 -54.25
C ALA A 50 -3.41 7.42 -53.39
N VAL A 51 -4.56 6.80 -53.65
CA VAL A 51 -5.15 5.61 -53.01
C VAL A 51 -4.36 4.33 -53.34
N ALA A 52 -4.16 3.45 -52.35
CA ALA A 52 -4.16 2.00 -52.56
C ALA A 52 -4.54 1.27 -51.27
N ASP A 53 -5.71 0.63 -51.33
CA ASP A 53 -6.30 -0.29 -50.38
C ASP A 53 -5.64 -1.68 -50.52
N ARG A 54 -5.30 -2.34 -49.39
CA ARG A 54 -5.30 -3.81 -49.19
C ARG A 54 -4.61 -4.24 -47.89
N ALA A 55 -5.39 -4.89 -47.04
CA ALA A 55 -5.00 -6.11 -46.32
C ALA A 55 -5.80 -7.29 -46.96
N PRO A 56 -5.64 -8.59 -46.59
CA PRO A 56 -4.83 -9.19 -45.50
C PRO A 56 -4.16 -10.55 -45.86
N VAL A 57 -3.63 -11.22 -44.82
CA VAL A 57 -3.41 -12.69 -44.62
C VAL A 57 -2.06 -13.32 -45.01
N GLY A 58 -1.49 -14.05 -44.06
CA GLY A 58 -0.46 -15.08 -44.27
C GLY A 58 -0.31 -15.99 -43.03
N GLY A 59 -1.16 -17.01 -42.90
CA GLY A 59 -0.92 -18.16 -42.01
C GLY A 59 -0.04 -19.22 -42.68
N PRO A 60 0.54 -20.18 -41.95
CA PRO A 60 1.35 -21.22 -42.57
C PRO A 60 0.49 -22.37 -43.15
N ALA A 61 0.59 -22.49 -44.47
CA ALA A 61 0.60 -23.68 -45.33
C ALA A 61 -0.22 -24.93 -44.94
N ALA A 62 -1.36 -25.11 -45.61
CA ALA A 62 -1.92 -26.41 -45.90
C ALA A 62 -1.18 -27.03 -47.10
N LEU A 63 -0.60 -28.23 -46.91
CA LEU A 63 -0.22 -29.11 -48.01
C LEU A 63 -1.45 -29.93 -48.40
N VAL A 64 -1.93 -29.71 -49.61
CA VAL A 64 -2.95 -30.52 -50.27
C VAL A 64 -2.20 -31.55 -51.12
N VAL A 65 -2.43 -32.84 -50.87
CA VAL A 65 -2.04 -33.94 -51.77
C VAL A 65 -3.33 -34.69 -52.07
N ALA A 66 -3.61 -34.90 -53.36
CA ALA A 66 -4.77 -35.64 -53.86
C ALA A 66 -4.37 -37.04 -54.33
N ASP A 67 -5.38 -37.93 -54.29
CA ASP A 67 -5.53 -39.28 -54.86
C ASP A 67 -4.66 -40.44 -54.34
N ASP A 68 -5.29 -41.38 -53.63
CA ASP A 68 -5.85 -42.60 -54.25
C ASP A 68 -6.69 -43.38 -53.20
N ALA A 69 -7.83 -43.96 -53.59
CA ALA A 69 -8.61 -44.87 -52.74
C ALA A 69 -8.31 -46.33 -53.16
N PRO A 70 -8.25 -47.30 -52.23
CA PRO A 70 -9.43 -48.17 -52.09
C PRO A 70 -9.70 -48.76 -50.67
N VAL A 71 -10.99 -48.98 -50.40
CA VAL A 71 -11.63 -50.12 -49.70
C VAL A 71 -11.09 -50.60 -48.33
N GLY A 72 -11.96 -50.49 -47.30
CA GLY A 72 -12.24 -51.62 -46.37
C GLY A 72 -11.85 -51.49 -44.88
N GLY A 73 -12.87 -51.43 -44.00
CA GLY A 73 -12.83 -51.99 -42.64
C GLY A 73 -12.74 -51.01 -41.45
N PRO A 74 -13.52 -51.19 -40.35
CA PRO A 74 -13.37 -50.40 -39.13
C PRO A 74 -12.34 -51.05 -38.19
N ALA A 75 -11.33 -50.31 -37.75
CA ALA A 75 -10.45 -50.75 -36.67
C ALA A 75 -10.03 -49.56 -35.78
N ALA A 76 -10.32 -49.72 -34.49
CA ALA A 76 -10.04 -48.78 -33.43
C ALA A 76 -8.55 -48.36 -33.38
N ARG A 77 -8.30 -47.06 -33.19
CA ARG A 77 -6.97 -46.55 -32.81
C ARG A 77 -7.10 -45.63 -31.60
N VAL A 78 -6.67 -46.14 -30.46
CA VAL A 78 -6.46 -45.40 -29.23
C VAL A 78 -5.37 -44.36 -29.50
N VAL A 79 -5.74 -43.08 -29.55
CA VAL A 79 -4.78 -41.97 -29.46
C VAL A 79 -4.85 -41.48 -28.03
N ALA A 80 -3.87 -41.90 -27.23
CA ALA A 80 -3.59 -41.29 -25.95
C ALA A 80 -3.06 -39.88 -26.21
N ASP A 81 -3.96 -38.91 -26.23
CA ASP A 81 -3.58 -37.51 -26.27
C ASP A 81 -3.07 -37.13 -24.88
N ARG A 82 -1.75 -37.05 -24.74
CA ARG A 82 -1.10 -36.54 -23.53
C ARG A 82 -1.44 -35.06 -23.45
N ALA A 83 -2.48 -34.73 -22.69
CA ALA A 83 -2.72 -33.39 -22.22
C ALA A 83 -1.43 -32.80 -21.62
N PRO A 84 -1.03 -31.57 -21.98
CA PRO A 84 0.07 -30.94 -21.27
C PRO A 84 -0.39 -30.71 -19.84
N VAL A 85 0.28 -31.37 -18.89
CA VAL A 85 0.20 -31.08 -17.45
C VAL A 85 0.89 -29.74 -17.23
N GLY A 86 0.24 -28.67 -17.69
CA GLY A 86 0.50 -27.31 -17.25
C GLY A 86 -0.37 -27.07 -16.02
N GLY A 87 0.09 -27.52 -14.85
CA GLY A 87 -0.49 -27.05 -13.60
C GLY A 87 -0.51 -25.52 -13.60
N PRO A 88 -1.54 -24.86 -13.04
CA PRO A 88 -1.57 -23.41 -13.02
C PRO A 88 -0.28 -22.92 -12.36
N ALA A 89 0.54 -22.20 -13.13
CA ALA A 89 1.64 -21.42 -12.59
C ALA A 89 1.07 -20.67 -11.38
N ALA A 90 1.65 -20.90 -10.20
CA ALA A 90 1.21 -20.27 -8.97
C ALA A 90 1.28 -18.76 -9.18
N ALA A 91 0.14 -18.15 -9.50
CA ALA A 91 0.05 -16.71 -9.62
C ALA A 91 0.48 -16.17 -8.26
N THR A 92 1.63 -15.50 -8.22
CA THR A 92 2.15 -14.86 -7.02
C THR A 92 1.08 -13.87 -6.57
N ARG A 93 0.27 -14.25 -5.56
CA ARG A 93 -0.79 -13.37 -5.08
C ARG A 93 -0.10 -12.16 -4.48
N VAL A 94 -0.33 -10.99 -5.07
CA VAL A 94 0.08 -9.73 -4.46
C VAL A 94 -0.68 -9.59 -3.14
N GLU A 95 0.06 -9.54 -2.03
CA GLU A 95 -0.52 -9.28 -0.72
C GLU A 95 -0.97 -7.82 -0.68
N VAL A 96 -2.29 -7.63 -0.61
CA VAL A 96 -2.93 -6.32 -0.58
C VAL A 96 -3.43 -6.02 0.82
N LEU A 97 -2.97 -4.89 1.37
CA LEU A 97 -3.56 -4.22 2.52
C LEU A 97 -4.40 -3.07 1.97
N SER A 98 -5.67 -2.98 2.36
CA SER A 98 -6.57 -1.90 1.95
C SER A 98 -7.24 -1.27 3.16
N VAL A 99 -8.01 -0.20 2.96
CA VAL A 99 -8.93 0.30 3.99
C VAL A 99 -9.92 -0.75 4.52
N ARG A 100 -10.13 -1.87 3.81
CA ARG A 100 -10.95 -3.00 4.30
C ARG A 100 -10.20 -3.98 5.19
N GLY A 101 -8.89 -3.83 5.34
CA GLY A 101 -7.97 -4.74 6.02
C GLY A 101 -7.17 -5.59 5.03
N ALA A 102 -6.60 -6.69 5.50
CA ALA A 102 -5.70 -7.58 4.76
C ALA A 102 -6.12 -9.04 4.91
N GLY A 103 -6.24 -9.78 3.81
CA GLY A 103 -6.64 -11.21 3.86
C GLY A 103 -7.89 -11.46 4.72
N PRO A 104 -7.85 -12.35 5.72
CA PRO A 104 -8.98 -12.61 6.62
C PRO A 104 -9.20 -11.51 7.67
N TYR A 105 -8.24 -10.60 7.86
CA TYR A 105 -8.28 -9.55 8.89
C TYR A 105 -9.06 -8.34 8.36
N ARG A 106 -10.36 -8.30 8.64
CA ARG A 106 -11.27 -7.22 8.21
C ARG A 106 -11.52 -6.20 9.30
N ILE A 107 -11.38 -4.91 8.99
CA ILE A 107 -11.71 -3.83 9.94
C ILE A 107 -13.15 -4.00 10.45
N GLY A 108 -13.31 -4.03 11.77
CA GLY A 108 -14.55 -4.32 12.49
C GLY A 108 -14.67 -5.76 13.02
N ALA A 109 -13.82 -6.68 12.55
CA ALA A 109 -13.77 -8.07 13.03
C ALA A 109 -13.46 -8.14 14.53
N ARG A 110 -14.02 -9.15 15.20
CA ARG A 110 -13.84 -9.32 16.64
C ARG A 110 -12.58 -10.11 16.95
N LEU A 111 -11.83 -9.67 17.96
CA LEU A 111 -10.61 -10.32 18.43
C LEU A 111 -10.86 -11.77 18.83
N ASP A 112 -11.90 -12.02 19.63
CA ASP A 112 -12.28 -13.35 20.11
C ASP A 112 -12.55 -14.34 18.97
N ARG A 113 -13.22 -13.89 17.90
CA ARG A 113 -13.50 -14.71 16.72
C ARG A 113 -12.25 -15.02 15.91
N LEU A 114 -11.34 -14.06 15.76
CA LEU A 114 -10.08 -14.29 15.05
C LEU A 114 -9.17 -15.24 15.85
N ALA A 115 -9.11 -15.07 17.17
CA ALA A 115 -8.35 -15.95 18.06
C ALA A 115 -8.92 -17.38 18.04
N ALA A 116 -10.24 -17.55 18.16
CA ALA A 116 -10.89 -18.86 18.08
C ALA A 116 -10.69 -19.55 16.71
N ALA A 117 -10.46 -18.79 15.65
CA ALA A 117 -10.14 -19.30 14.32
C ALA A 117 -8.63 -19.61 14.13
N GLY A 118 -7.80 -19.46 15.16
CA GLY A 118 -6.35 -19.69 15.08
C GLY A 118 -5.59 -18.65 14.25
N LEU A 119 -6.17 -17.46 14.04
CA LEU A 119 -5.59 -16.39 13.22
C LEU A 119 -4.76 -15.37 14.02
N ILE A 120 -4.76 -15.49 15.35
CA ILE A 120 -4.01 -14.62 16.27
C ILE A 120 -2.91 -15.44 16.93
N ASP A 121 -1.69 -14.94 16.86
CA ASP A 121 -0.50 -15.58 17.45
C ASP A 121 -0.27 -15.09 18.88
N TRP A 122 -0.26 -13.77 19.06
CA TRP A 122 -0.07 -13.13 20.35
C TRP A 122 -0.92 -11.87 20.46
N THR A 123 -1.15 -11.43 21.70
CA THR A 123 -1.76 -10.13 22.01
C THR A 123 -0.95 -9.39 23.06
N ALA A 124 -0.85 -8.07 22.94
CA ALA A 124 -0.22 -7.21 23.94
C ALA A 124 -1.12 -5.99 24.23
N PRO A 125 -1.26 -5.58 25.50
CA PRO A 125 -1.96 -4.35 25.83
C PRO A 125 -1.20 -3.15 25.25
N GLY A 126 -1.93 -2.24 24.65
CA GLY A 126 -1.47 -0.91 24.26
C GLY A 126 -2.15 0.18 25.09
N CYS A 127 -1.98 1.42 24.67
CA CYS A 127 -2.49 2.57 25.39
C CYS A 127 -3.96 2.85 25.04
N ALA A 128 -4.67 3.61 25.89
CA ALA A 128 -6.07 4.00 25.67
C ALA A 128 -7.03 2.82 25.36
N GLY A 129 -6.79 1.66 25.97
CA GLY A 129 -7.61 0.46 25.80
C GLY A 129 -7.46 -0.22 24.44
N VAL A 130 -6.36 0.05 23.73
CA VAL A 130 -5.98 -0.67 22.52
C VAL A 130 -5.33 -2.00 22.89
N VAL A 131 -5.61 -3.04 22.11
CA VAL A 131 -4.88 -4.32 22.16
C VAL A 131 -4.21 -4.51 20.82
N HIS A 132 -2.89 -4.70 20.83
CA HIS A 132 -2.13 -5.08 19.65
C HIS A 132 -2.11 -6.59 19.52
N ALA A 133 -2.10 -7.08 18.28
CA ALA A 133 -1.96 -8.51 18.03
C ALA A 133 -1.06 -8.80 16.84
N GLY A 134 -0.25 -9.85 17.01
CA GLY A 134 0.39 -10.56 15.92
C GLY A 134 -0.53 -11.61 15.33
N VAL A 135 -0.28 -11.94 14.07
CA VAL A 135 -1.13 -12.85 13.30
C VAL A 135 -0.38 -14.12 12.91
N THR A 136 -1.12 -15.17 12.57
CA THR A 136 -0.55 -16.45 12.10
C THR A 136 -0.54 -16.56 10.57
N GLY A 137 0.10 -17.62 10.06
CA GLY A 137 0.06 -18.01 8.65
C GLY A 137 0.81 -17.06 7.72
N ALA A 138 0.32 -16.90 6.48
CA ALA A 138 1.01 -16.14 5.43
C ALA A 138 1.25 -14.65 5.76
N TRP A 139 0.52 -14.12 6.75
CA TRP A 139 0.61 -12.73 7.20
C TRP A 139 1.47 -12.54 8.45
N ALA A 140 1.95 -13.64 9.05
CA ALA A 140 2.78 -13.60 10.26
C ALA A 140 4.06 -12.78 10.00
N GLY A 141 4.38 -11.89 10.94
CA GLY A 141 5.53 -10.98 10.83
C GLY A 141 5.41 -9.88 9.78
N LYS A 142 4.33 -9.83 8.99
CA LYS A 142 4.12 -8.84 7.93
C LYS A 142 3.14 -7.73 8.31
N ILE A 143 2.15 -8.06 9.13
CA ILE A 143 1.15 -7.11 9.61
C ILE A 143 1.01 -7.18 11.12
N MET A 144 0.59 -6.05 11.69
CA MET A 144 0.15 -5.94 13.07
C MET A 144 -1.27 -5.42 13.09
N LEU A 145 -2.08 -5.96 14.00
CA LEU A 145 -3.47 -5.57 14.19
C LEU A 145 -3.59 -4.66 15.42
N ALA A 146 -4.49 -3.68 15.37
CA ALA A 146 -4.91 -2.93 16.54
C ALA A 146 -6.41 -3.09 16.77
N PHE A 147 -6.78 -3.49 17.98
CA PHE A 147 -8.16 -3.66 18.41
C PHE A 147 -8.53 -2.61 19.45
N ARG A 148 -9.74 -2.09 19.35
CA ARG A 148 -10.35 -1.24 20.39
C ARG A 148 -11.73 -1.76 20.71
N ASN A 149 -12.05 -1.91 22.00
CA ASN A 149 -13.31 -2.52 22.45
C ASN A 149 -13.56 -3.89 21.80
N GLY A 150 -12.51 -4.69 21.64
CA GLY A 150 -12.56 -6.02 21.03
C GLY A 150 -12.76 -6.06 19.51
N ARG A 151 -12.76 -4.91 18.81
CA ARG A 151 -12.94 -4.82 17.35
C ARG A 151 -11.70 -4.29 16.65
N LEU A 152 -11.36 -4.88 15.50
CA LEU A 152 -10.23 -4.49 14.68
C LEU A 152 -10.45 -3.07 14.12
N VAL A 153 -9.62 -2.11 14.50
CA VAL A 153 -9.73 -0.71 14.07
C VAL A 153 -8.67 -0.32 13.04
N SER A 154 -7.52 -0.98 13.05
CA SER A 154 -6.50 -0.80 12.01
C SER A 154 -5.64 -2.05 11.80
N VAL A 155 -5.05 -2.11 10.62
CA VAL A 155 -4.01 -3.06 10.23
C VAL A 155 -2.85 -2.24 9.70
N GLY A 156 -1.64 -2.48 10.18
CA GLY A 156 -0.46 -1.80 9.66
C GLY A 156 0.73 -2.71 9.44
N THR A 157 1.69 -2.21 8.68
CA THR A 157 2.88 -2.94 8.25
C THR A 157 4.08 -2.01 8.20
N ALA A 158 5.23 -2.55 8.60
CA ALA A 158 6.55 -1.94 8.40
C ALA A 158 7.37 -2.67 7.33
N THR A 159 6.75 -3.59 6.57
CA THR A 159 7.43 -4.48 5.61
C THR A 159 6.90 -4.28 4.19
N VAL A 160 7.62 -4.84 3.21
CA VAL A 160 7.15 -4.99 1.84
C VAL A 160 7.33 -6.45 1.44
N PRO A 161 6.29 -7.16 0.95
CA PRO A 161 4.86 -6.80 0.95
C PRO A 161 4.24 -6.62 2.36
N PRO A 162 2.97 -6.13 2.49
CA PRO A 162 1.95 -5.83 1.46
C PRO A 162 2.00 -4.44 0.81
N ARG A 163 1.25 -4.28 -0.29
CA ARG A 163 1.00 -2.99 -0.98
C ARG A 163 -0.47 -2.55 -0.83
N SER A 164 -0.74 -1.27 -1.01
CA SER A 164 -2.10 -0.75 -1.17
C SER A 164 -2.73 -1.21 -2.49
N PRO A 165 -4.06 -1.12 -2.66
CA PRO A 165 -4.69 -1.40 -3.95
C PRO A 165 -4.20 -0.48 -5.08
N ALA A 166 -3.71 0.72 -4.74
CA ALA A 166 -3.14 1.67 -5.70
C ALA A 166 -1.63 1.46 -5.92
N GLY A 167 -1.02 0.45 -5.30
CA GLY A 167 0.40 0.10 -5.44
C GLY A 167 1.34 0.78 -4.45
N ALA A 168 0.83 1.66 -3.59
CA ALA A 168 1.64 2.33 -2.57
C ALA A 168 2.19 1.35 -1.53
N SER A 169 3.40 1.59 -1.03
CA SER A 169 4.06 0.69 -0.08
C SER A 169 5.00 1.41 0.86
N VAL A 170 5.41 0.71 1.92
CA VAL A 170 6.59 1.06 2.70
C VAL A 170 7.80 1.23 1.76
N GLY A 171 8.67 2.19 2.07
CA GLY A 171 9.85 2.54 1.28
C GLY A 171 9.64 3.55 0.15
N MET A 172 8.39 3.86 -0.24
CA MET A 172 8.14 4.92 -1.24
C MET A 172 8.41 6.32 -0.68
N SER A 173 8.72 7.29 -1.53
CA SER A 173 8.74 8.70 -1.13
C SER A 173 7.32 9.26 -1.02
N PHE A 174 7.12 10.34 -0.27
CA PHE A 174 5.83 11.04 -0.26
C PHE A 174 5.47 11.65 -1.62
N ALA A 175 6.46 12.04 -2.43
CA ALA A 175 6.24 12.49 -3.79
C ALA A 175 5.71 11.36 -4.71
N ASP A 176 6.17 10.11 -4.50
CA ASP A 176 5.61 8.96 -5.22
C ASP A 176 4.18 8.66 -4.78
N LEU A 177 3.88 8.82 -3.48
CA LEU A 177 2.50 8.69 -2.99
C LEU A 177 1.58 9.77 -3.58
N GLU A 178 2.06 11.01 -3.68
CA GLU A 178 1.33 12.09 -4.33
C GLU A 178 1.08 11.79 -5.81
N ARG A 179 2.04 11.18 -6.50
CA ARG A 179 1.84 10.73 -7.89
C ARG A 179 0.79 9.63 -8.00
N ILE A 180 0.72 8.71 -7.03
CA ILE A 180 -0.24 7.60 -7.00
C ILE A 180 -1.66 8.08 -6.67
N TYR A 181 -1.81 8.93 -5.66
CA TYR A 181 -3.11 9.31 -5.11
C TYR A 181 -3.62 10.67 -5.61
N GLY A 182 -2.73 11.55 -6.04
CA GLY A 182 -3.05 12.91 -6.46
C GLY A 182 -3.90 13.63 -5.42
N ARG A 183 -5.00 14.25 -5.90
CA ARG A 183 -5.94 15.03 -5.08
C ARG A 183 -6.67 14.23 -3.99
N ARG A 184 -6.55 12.89 -3.97
CA ARG A 184 -7.18 12.03 -2.96
C ARG A 184 -6.37 11.94 -1.67
N GLY A 185 -5.09 12.26 -1.74
CA GLY A 185 -4.19 12.25 -0.59
C GLY A 185 -3.65 13.62 -0.26
N ALA A 186 -3.12 13.76 0.95
CA ALA A 186 -2.49 14.99 1.41
C ALA A 186 -1.36 14.68 2.40
N LEU A 187 -0.29 15.47 2.34
CA LEU A 187 0.71 15.49 3.39
C LEU A 187 0.13 16.20 4.63
N ILE A 188 0.28 15.58 5.79
CA ILE A 188 -0.16 16.10 7.08
C ILE A 188 1.00 16.06 8.07
N ARG A 189 0.93 16.92 9.09
CA ARG A 189 1.83 16.92 10.24
C ARG A 189 1.08 16.51 11.51
N ASN A 190 1.78 15.89 12.44
CA ASN A 190 1.23 15.69 13.77
C ASN A 190 1.20 17.00 14.56
N ASP A 191 0.51 17.00 15.70
CA ASP A 191 0.28 18.23 16.47
C ASP A 191 1.56 18.73 17.15
N ALA A 192 2.54 17.84 17.35
CA ALA A 192 3.87 18.21 17.84
C ALA A 192 4.76 18.86 16.75
N GLY A 193 4.37 18.77 15.47
CA GLY A 193 5.12 19.32 14.34
C GLY A 193 6.43 18.60 14.01
N ASP A 194 6.72 17.47 14.66
CA ASP A 194 7.97 16.71 14.53
C ASP A 194 7.87 15.49 13.59
N ALA A 195 6.66 15.18 13.10
CA ALA A 195 6.42 14.05 12.21
C ALA A 195 5.48 14.39 11.07
N GLU A 196 5.73 13.78 9.92
CA GLU A 196 4.93 13.92 8.70
C GLU A 196 4.35 12.57 8.27
N ALA A 197 3.17 12.63 7.67
CA ALA A 197 2.51 11.48 7.07
C ALA A 197 1.74 11.86 5.82
N TYR A 198 1.58 10.92 4.92
CA TYR A 198 0.67 11.06 3.78
C TYR A 198 -0.64 10.34 4.10
N LEU A 199 -1.74 11.08 4.09
CA LEU A 199 -3.08 10.60 4.45
C LEU A 199 -3.95 10.50 3.20
N VAL A 200 -4.62 9.36 3.01
CA VAL A 200 -5.62 9.16 1.95
C VAL A 200 -6.94 8.75 2.59
N ARG A 201 -7.99 9.56 2.40
CA ARG A 201 -9.31 9.32 2.99
C ARG A 201 -10.24 8.56 2.04
N PHE A 202 -11.00 7.63 2.62
CA PHE A 202 -12.02 6.81 1.98
C PHE A 202 -13.28 6.81 2.86
N GLY A 203 -13.96 7.96 2.92
CA GLY A 203 -15.08 8.17 3.83
C GLY A 203 -14.65 8.02 5.29
N SER A 204 -15.25 7.07 6.01
CA SER A 204 -14.93 6.77 7.42
C SER A 204 -13.65 5.96 7.63
N ARG A 205 -12.90 5.66 6.56
CA ARG A 205 -11.66 4.88 6.58
C ARG A 205 -10.51 5.64 5.95
N ALA A 206 -9.29 5.25 6.26
CA ALA A 206 -8.10 5.90 5.75
C ALA A 206 -6.96 4.92 5.51
N GLU A 207 -6.07 5.31 4.59
CA GLU A 207 -4.70 4.83 4.48
C GLU A 207 -3.79 5.95 4.98
N LEU A 208 -2.83 5.61 5.84
CA LEU A 208 -1.86 6.53 6.40
C LEU A 208 -0.46 5.96 6.21
N TYR A 209 0.43 6.78 5.68
CA TYR A 209 1.82 6.45 5.43
C TYR A 209 2.70 7.39 6.24
N THR A 210 3.31 6.88 7.31
CA THR A 210 4.15 7.71 8.19
C THR A 210 5.62 7.55 7.83
N SER A 211 6.42 8.60 8.04
CA SER A 211 7.87 8.55 7.84
C SER A 211 8.57 7.68 8.91
N HIS A 212 9.83 7.33 8.66
CA HIS A 212 10.69 6.72 9.67
C HIS A 212 11.88 7.63 9.99
N PRO A 213 12.35 7.71 11.24
CA PRO A 213 13.52 8.54 11.57
C PRO A 213 14.83 7.97 10.99
N ILE A 214 14.91 6.66 10.73
CA ILE A 214 16.16 6.00 10.32
C ILE A 214 16.28 5.89 8.78
N ARG A 215 15.17 5.99 8.04
CA ARG A 215 15.15 5.82 6.57
C ARG A 215 14.26 6.87 5.93
N SER A 216 14.70 7.40 4.79
CA SER A 216 13.87 8.30 3.98
C SER A 216 12.64 7.58 3.43
N GLY A 217 11.55 8.32 3.25
CA GLY A 217 10.29 7.80 2.74
C GLY A 217 9.41 7.14 3.81
N VAL A 218 8.43 6.36 3.33
CA VAL A 218 7.44 5.70 4.17
C VAL A 218 8.09 4.63 5.03
N GLY A 219 8.02 4.83 6.34
CA GLY A 219 8.44 3.88 7.36
C GLY A 219 7.40 2.83 7.70
N TYR A 220 6.13 3.23 7.69
CA TYR A 220 5.00 2.42 8.11
C TYR A 220 3.77 2.76 7.27
N TYR A 221 3.01 1.74 6.90
CA TYR A 221 1.75 1.86 6.20
C TYR A 221 0.63 1.28 7.07
N GLU A 222 -0.37 2.08 7.38
CA GLU A 222 -1.54 1.70 8.17
C GLU A 222 -2.84 1.95 7.40
N ALA A 223 -3.79 1.02 7.53
CA ALA A 223 -5.13 1.20 6.99
C ALA A 223 -6.20 0.82 8.03
N GLY A 224 -7.26 1.63 8.15
CA GLY A 224 -8.23 1.44 9.21
C GLY A 224 -9.35 2.47 9.27
N VAL A 225 -10.00 2.54 10.43
CA VAL A 225 -10.98 3.58 10.76
C VAL A 225 -10.29 4.94 10.78
N ALA A 226 -10.77 5.90 10.01
CA ALA A 226 -10.08 7.18 9.78
C ALA A 226 -9.84 7.94 11.09
N SER A 227 -10.83 8.01 11.98
CA SER A 227 -10.70 8.70 13.26
C SER A 227 -9.66 8.07 14.19
N TYR A 228 -9.46 6.76 14.10
CA TYR A 228 -8.44 6.06 14.87
C TYR A 228 -7.05 6.28 14.29
N VAL A 229 -6.88 6.04 12.99
CA VAL A 229 -5.58 6.09 12.31
C VAL A 229 -5.03 7.52 12.28
N GLU A 230 -5.83 8.49 11.83
CA GLU A 230 -5.39 9.90 11.81
C GLU A 230 -5.31 10.48 13.23
N GLY A 231 -6.27 10.14 14.09
CA GLY A 231 -6.29 10.62 15.46
C GLY A 231 -5.04 10.20 16.23
N GLY A 232 -4.63 8.92 16.11
CA GLY A 232 -3.42 8.41 16.76
C GLY A 232 -2.12 9.00 16.21
N PHE A 233 -2.09 9.36 14.92
CA PHE A 233 -0.95 10.07 14.36
C PHE A 233 -0.85 11.52 14.84
N ARG A 234 -1.96 12.25 14.81
CA ARG A 234 -2.00 13.68 15.21
C ARG A 234 -1.68 13.85 16.69
N HIS A 235 -2.39 13.08 17.52
CA HIS A 235 -2.30 13.14 18.96
C HIS A 235 -1.53 11.91 19.42
N ARG A 236 -0.19 11.96 19.44
CA ARG A 236 0.61 10.89 20.07
C ARG A 236 0.13 10.75 21.52
N PRO A 237 -0.57 9.68 21.90
CA PRO A 237 -1.03 9.55 23.27
C PRO A 237 0.19 9.31 24.15
N SER A 238 0.33 10.07 25.23
CA SER A 238 1.28 9.71 26.29
C SER A 238 0.78 8.42 26.94
N CYS A 239 1.59 7.40 26.82
CA CYS A 239 1.62 6.24 27.70
C CYS A 239 2.74 6.53 28.72
#